data_AF-A0A182XN60-F1
#
_entry.id   AF-A0A182XN60-F1
#
_cell.length_a   1.000
_cell.length_b   1.000
_cell.length_c   1.000
_cell.angle_alpha   90.00
_cell.angle_beta   90.00
_cell.angle_gamma   90.00
#
_symmetry.space_group_name_H-M   'P 1'
#
loop_
_entity.id
_entity.type
_entity.pdbx_description
1 polymer ?
#
loop_
_entity_poly.entity_id
_entity_poly.type
_entity_poly.pdbx_seq_one_letter_code
_entity_poly.pdbx_strand_id
1 'polypeptide(L)'
;MHGRLKVRTSAEEAARKKLEQQQKVKMFRAAMGRILEKKTAQEYDAEMMELTAKLLSSNPDIATLWNLRRLCILARPEGEDSSAVFDKDLGFTEMCLMVNPKSYCAWHHRCWILENAPKADWQKEVDLCTKYLKLDERNFHCWDYRRYVVEKAGVTPEKEFAFCTEKIEKNFSNYSSWHYRSKLLPLLYPNVEDPSRPISEEKLKEELELVLTAAFTDPNDSSAWFYQRWLLGYAQPELDLAACRIDAKQKLAVLSFSKPINLATGGYKLTVSCSDNCNEASNWMPATDGNMFDTTWTLRSAFDIRQDSNPGMVSIVTPDTKELTLQLQTIQAEGAVGVKKPKFGYEFGSAIVDVLKAQLASCLELLEYEPDSKWTLLTAALLMKAIDRRGYHETIRQHLTKLETVDALRKGYYLDLASKWAIENRLEQWIEAGKLSEGIDLSGLQLSVVHYTPYLATADAINLSDNRLVNRNLGVLRDLVFCRRLNLTNNAEELDTTVLKLPLGEEIIHNGNEQQQLAKELPTKVESLVL
;
A
#
# COMPACT_ATOMS: atom_id res chain seq x y z
N MET A 1 -9.10 12.86 22.99
CA MET A 1 -8.23 12.83 24.20
C MET A 1 -6.81 13.39 23.96
N HIS A 2 -6.59 14.21 22.93
CA HIS A 2 -5.23 14.64 22.53
C HIS A 2 -4.86 16.01 23.12
N GLY A 3 -3.55 16.30 23.19
CA GLY A 3 -3.02 17.63 23.51
C GLY A 3 -3.24 18.13 24.94
N ARG A 4 -3.78 17.31 25.86
CA ARG A 4 -3.98 17.72 27.25
C ARG A 4 -2.67 17.64 28.03
N LEU A 5 -2.01 18.78 28.18
CA LEU A 5 -0.82 18.91 29.02
C LEU A 5 -1.15 18.57 30.47
N LYS A 6 -0.27 17.78 31.11
CA LYS A 6 -0.38 17.49 32.55
C LYS A 6 0.11 18.71 33.33
N VAL A 7 -0.81 19.59 33.70
CA VAL A 7 -0.50 20.76 34.54
C VAL A 7 -0.47 20.35 36.01
N ARG A 8 0.60 20.72 36.74
CA ARG A 8 0.64 20.61 38.20
C ARG A 8 -0.28 21.68 38.78
N THR A 9 -1.49 21.30 39.17
CA THR A 9 -2.46 22.20 39.81
C THR A 9 -2.34 22.12 41.33
N SER A 10 -2.54 23.24 42.03
CA SER A 10 -2.67 23.23 43.50
C SER A 10 -3.87 22.40 43.94
N ALA A 11 -3.87 21.94 45.21
CA ALA A 11 -4.99 21.16 45.75
C ALA A 11 -6.33 21.95 45.71
N GLU A 12 -6.26 23.27 45.92
CA GLU A 12 -7.41 24.17 45.86
C GLU A 12 -7.95 24.32 44.43
N GLU A 13 -7.07 24.52 43.44
CA GLU A 13 -7.48 24.63 42.04
C GLU A 13 -8.04 23.30 41.51
N ALA A 14 -7.47 22.17 41.94
CA ALA A 14 -7.98 20.84 41.62
C ALA A 14 -9.38 20.61 42.22
N ALA A 15 -9.61 21.04 43.46
CA ALA A 15 -10.93 20.97 44.10
C ALA A 15 -11.97 21.84 43.38
N ARG A 16 -11.61 23.07 42.98
CA ARG A 16 -12.48 23.96 42.20
C ARG A 16 -12.84 23.35 40.84
N LYS A 17 -11.86 22.87 40.07
CA LYS A 17 -12.07 22.18 38.78
C LYS A 17 -12.94 20.94 38.93
N LYS A 18 -12.78 20.18 40.01
CA LYS A 18 -13.62 19.00 40.31
C LYS A 18 -15.08 19.40 40.58
N LEU A 19 -15.32 20.47 41.32
CA LEU A 19 -16.66 20.99 41.58
C LEU A 19 -17.34 21.46 40.28
N GLU A 20 -16.64 22.24 39.45
CA GLU A 20 -17.12 22.67 38.13
C GLU A 20 -17.45 21.47 37.23
N GLN A 21 -16.57 20.46 37.20
CA GLN A 21 -16.81 19.24 36.43
C GLN A 21 -18.03 18.48 36.95
N GLN A 22 -18.22 18.38 38.27
CA GLN A 22 -19.40 17.73 38.86
C GLN A 22 -20.70 18.45 38.47
N GLN A 23 -20.72 19.77 38.48
CA GLN A 23 -21.87 20.56 38.03
C GLN A 23 -22.15 20.34 36.54
N LYS A 24 -21.13 20.36 35.68
CA LYS A 24 -21.27 20.05 34.24
C LYS A 24 -21.80 18.64 34.00
N VAL A 25 -21.29 17.64 34.73
CA VAL A 25 -21.77 16.25 34.64
C VAL A 25 -23.22 16.13 35.11
N LYS A 26 -23.62 16.84 36.18
CA LYS A 26 -25.00 16.85 36.66
C LYS A 26 -25.95 17.41 35.59
N MET A 27 -25.60 18.55 34.98
CA MET A 27 -26.39 19.16 33.90
C MET A 27 -26.45 18.25 32.66
N PHE A 28 -25.32 17.63 32.29
CA PHE A 28 -25.26 16.67 31.19
C PHE A 28 -26.18 15.47 31.42
N ARG A 29 -26.14 14.86 32.61
CA ARG A 29 -26.99 13.71 32.96
C ARG A 29 -28.46 14.07 32.96
N ALA A 30 -28.83 15.23 33.49
CA ALA A 30 -30.21 15.70 33.48
C ALA A 30 -30.73 15.89 32.04
N ALA A 31 -29.95 16.57 31.19
CA ALA A 31 -30.31 16.77 29.79
C ALA A 31 -30.39 15.43 29.03
N MET A 32 -29.41 14.54 29.18
CA MET A 32 -29.44 13.20 28.58
C MET A 32 -30.64 12.36 29.07
N GLY A 33 -30.99 12.44 30.35
CA GLY A 33 -32.18 11.77 30.90
C GLY A 33 -33.45 12.22 30.20
N ARG A 34 -33.67 13.54 30.12
CA ARG A 34 -34.81 14.13 29.40
C ARG A 34 -34.83 13.73 27.92
N ILE A 35 -33.68 13.74 27.25
CA ILE A 35 -33.53 13.30 25.86
C ILE A 35 -33.97 11.83 25.68
N LEU A 36 -33.57 10.95 26.59
CA LEU A 36 -33.90 9.52 26.51
C LEU A 36 -35.38 9.27 26.78
N GLU A 37 -36.00 10.00 27.72
CA GLU A 37 -37.45 9.95 27.95
C GLU A 37 -38.22 10.33 26.69
N LYS A 38 -37.88 11.48 26.07
CA LYS A 38 -38.51 11.95 24.83
C LYS A 38 -38.31 10.97 23.67
N LYS A 39 -37.10 10.40 23.54
CA LYS A 39 -36.82 9.35 22.55
C LYS A 39 -37.74 8.13 22.74
N THR A 40 -37.90 7.64 23.96
CA THR A 40 -38.77 6.49 24.27
C THR A 40 -40.23 6.81 23.97
N ALA A 41 -40.67 8.03 24.26
CA ALA A 41 -42.01 8.53 23.93
C ALA A 41 -42.20 8.90 22.45
N GLN A 42 -41.14 8.81 21.62
CA GLN A 42 -41.12 9.23 20.21
C GLN A 42 -41.50 10.71 20.00
N GLU A 43 -41.17 11.58 20.97
CA GLU A 43 -41.40 13.02 20.92
C GLU A 43 -40.25 13.73 20.20
N TYR A 44 -40.41 13.96 18.89
CA TYR A 44 -39.41 14.60 18.03
C TYR A 44 -39.75 16.07 17.76
N ASP A 45 -39.67 16.90 18.79
CA ASP A 45 -40.10 18.30 18.78
C ASP A 45 -38.95 19.33 18.91
N ALA A 46 -39.31 20.60 19.05
CA ALA A 46 -38.35 21.69 19.23
C ALA A 46 -37.52 21.56 20.53
N GLU A 47 -38.11 21.04 21.62
CA GLU A 47 -37.40 20.81 22.89
C GLU A 47 -36.28 19.77 22.68
N MET A 48 -36.55 18.69 21.94
CA MET A 48 -35.57 17.66 21.59
C MET A 48 -34.40 18.26 20.78
N MET A 49 -34.69 19.17 19.85
CA MET A 49 -33.67 19.92 19.09
C MET A 49 -32.84 20.86 19.98
N GLU A 50 -33.42 21.54 20.96
CA GLU A 50 -32.68 22.42 21.87
C GLU A 50 -31.79 21.63 22.83
N LEU A 51 -32.31 20.55 23.41
CA LEU A 51 -31.57 19.68 24.32
C LEU A 51 -30.36 19.02 23.63
N THR A 52 -30.55 18.51 22.41
CA THR A 52 -29.43 17.95 21.62
C THR A 52 -28.41 19.02 21.27
N ALA A 53 -28.84 20.23 20.88
CA ALA A 53 -27.92 21.32 20.54
C ALA A 53 -27.04 21.73 21.73
N LYS A 54 -27.62 21.80 22.93
CA LYS A 54 -26.89 22.12 24.16
C LYS A 54 -25.77 21.12 24.47
N LEU A 55 -25.99 19.83 24.20
CA LEU A 55 -24.98 18.81 24.45
C LEU A 55 -23.95 18.73 23.32
N LEU A 56 -24.40 18.80 22.07
CA LEU A 56 -23.53 18.70 20.89
C LEU A 56 -22.60 19.90 20.73
N SER A 57 -23.04 21.10 21.12
CA SER A 57 -22.17 22.29 21.15
C SER A 57 -20.97 22.15 22.10
N SER A 58 -21.04 21.25 23.09
CA SER A 58 -19.92 20.94 23.97
C SER A 58 -19.17 19.68 23.56
N ASN A 59 -19.88 18.68 23.02
CA ASN A 59 -19.31 17.43 22.55
C ASN A 59 -20.02 16.96 21.28
N PRO A 60 -19.50 17.29 20.09
CA PRO A 60 -20.13 16.94 18.83
C PRO A 60 -19.97 15.46 18.47
N ASP A 61 -19.23 14.67 19.25
CA ASP A 61 -18.99 13.24 18.96
C ASP A 61 -20.06 12.30 19.53
N ILE A 62 -21.16 12.84 20.09
CA ILE A 62 -22.27 12.03 20.57
C ILE A 62 -23.19 11.67 19.39
N ALA A 63 -22.82 10.63 18.64
CA ALA A 63 -23.49 10.19 17.40
C ALA A 63 -25.02 10.06 17.54
N THR A 64 -25.51 9.49 18.63
CA THR A 64 -26.95 9.28 18.85
C THR A 64 -27.74 10.59 18.83
N LEU A 65 -27.16 11.69 19.30
CA LEU A 65 -27.86 12.98 19.34
C LEU A 65 -28.06 13.55 17.94
N TRP A 66 -27.09 13.38 17.03
CA TRP A 66 -27.26 13.75 15.62
C TRP A 66 -28.37 12.92 14.96
N ASN A 67 -28.48 11.62 15.27
CA ASN A 67 -29.58 10.79 14.77
C ASN A 67 -30.94 11.33 15.23
N LEU A 68 -31.06 11.72 16.51
CA LEU A 68 -32.29 12.30 17.05
C LEU A 68 -32.63 13.64 16.38
N ARG A 69 -31.63 14.47 16.09
CA ARG A 69 -31.84 15.72 15.33
C ARG A 69 -32.41 15.45 13.95
N ARG A 70 -31.88 14.45 13.23
CA ARG A 70 -32.42 14.05 11.92
C ARG A 70 -33.89 13.64 12.02
N LEU A 71 -34.25 12.85 13.04
CA LEU A 71 -35.65 12.47 13.28
C LEU A 71 -36.54 13.70 13.54
N CYS A 72 -36.07 14.69 14.30
CA CYS A 72 -36.81 15.92 14.54
C CYS A 72 -37.02 16.75 13.27
N ILE A 73 -36.01 16.81 12.38
CA ILE A 73 -36.13 17.51 11.10
C ILE A 73 -37.12 16.79 10.17
N LEU A 74 -37.05 15.45 10.12
CA LEU A 74 -37.92 14.63 9.29
C LEU A 74 -39.37 14.56 9.79
N ALA A 75 -39.61 14.72 11.10
CA ALA A 75 -40.95 14.67 11.68
C ALA A 75 -41.78 15.94 11.45
N ARG A 76 -41.24 16.96 10.76
CA ARG A 76 -41.95 18.21 10.49
C ARG A 76 -43.06 18.02 9.45
N PRO A 77 -44.17 18.80 9.52
CA PRO A 77 -45.26 18.68 8.56
C PRO A 77 -44.82 19.02 7.13
N GLU A 78 -45.33 18.28 6.16
CA GLU A 78 -45.14 18.59 4.73
C GLU A 78 -45.80 19.95 4.39
N GLY A 79 -45.08 20.83 3.70
CA GLY A 79 -45.59 22.13 3.22
C GLY A 79 -45.16 23.35 4.03
N GLU A 80 -44.51 23.18 5.19
CA GLU A 80 -43.79 24.28 5.85
C GLU A 80 -42.48 24.59 5.08
N ASP A 81 -42.11 25.86 4.96
CA ASP A 81 -40.78 26.23 4.44
C ASP A 81 -39.69 25.73 5.40
N SER A 82 -39.18 24.54 5.11
CA SER A 82 -38.18 23.85 5.89
C SER A 82 -36.75 24.33 5.61
N SER A 83 -36.56 25.20 4.60
CA SER A 83 -35.24 25.69 4.18
C SER A 83 -34.50 26.34 5.34
N ALA A 84 -35.19 27.17 6.12
CA ALA A 84 -34.63 27.84 7.29
C ALA A 84 -34.15 26.88 8.39
N VAL A 85 -34.77 25.69 8.51
CA VAL A 85 -34.37 24.68 9.50
C VAL A 85 -33.06 24.01 9.09
N PHE A 86 -32.93 23.64 7.81
CA PHE A 86 -31.69 23.07 7.27
C PHE A 86 -30.54 24.09 7.35
N ASP A 87 -30.78 25.36 6.98
CA ASP A 87 -29.77 26.42 7.08
C ASP A 87 -29.31 26.68 8.52
N LYS A 88 -30.26 26.71 9.47
CA LYS A 88 -29.93 26.84 10.89
C LYS A 88 -29.12 25.66 11.40
N ASP A 89 -29.42 24.45 10.96
CA ASP A 89 -28.70 23.25 11.37
C ASP A 89 -27.32 23.13 10.68
N LEU A 90 -27.16 23.63 9.46
CA LEU A 90 -25.85 23.83 8.83
C LEU A 90 -25.00 24.82 9.64
N GLY A 91 -25.58 25.94 10.09
CA GLY A 91 -24.90 26.86 11.00
C GLY A 91 -24.49 26.19 12.31
N PHE A 92 -25.36 25.32 12.86
CA PHE A 92 -25.06 24.58 14.07
C PHE A 92 -23.92 23.56 13.88
N THR A 93 -23.86 22.86 12.75
CA THR A 93 -22.70 21.99 12.45
C THR A 93 -21.41 22.79 12.29
N GLU A 94 -21.45 24.01 11.71
CA GLU A 94 -20.27 24.90 11.64
C GLU A 94 -19.76 25.23 13.05
N MET A 95 -20.66 25.61 13.97
CA MET A 95 -20.31 25.86 15.37
C MET A 95 -19.70 24.62 16.06
N CYS A 96 -20.28 23.44 15.83
CA CYS A 96 -19.77 22.18 16.37
C CYS A 96 -18.37 21.82 15.83
N LEU A 97 -18.12 22.09 14.55
CA LEU A 97 -16.83 21.85 13.92
C LEU A 97 -15.76 22.84 14.39
N MET A 98 -16.13 24.04 14.84
CA MET A 98 -15.18 24.94 15.53
C MET A 98 -14.75 24.40 16.90
N VAL A 99 -15.58 23.58 17.54
CA VAL A 99 -15.25 22.91 18.82
C VAL A 99 -14.39 21.67 18.59
N ASN A 100 -14.77 20.85 17.61
CA ASN A 100 -13.97 19.71 17.18
C ASN A 100 -14.00 19.58 15.64
N PRO A 101 -12.98 20.09 14.94
CA PRO A 101 -12.93 20.04 13.47
C PRO A 101 -12.69 18.62 12.92
N LYS A 102 -12.45 17.65 13.81
CA LYS A 102 -12.22 16.23 13.51
C LYS A 102 -13.39 15.35 13.93
N SER A 103 -14.56 15.94 14.17
CA SER A 103 -15.77 15.19 14.54
C SER A 103 -16.38 14.50 13.31
N TYR A 104 -16.27 13.18 13.24
CA TYR A 104 -16.93 12.39 12.19
C TYR A 104 -18.44 12.64 12.17
N CYS A 105 -19.07 12.72 13.34
CA CYS A 105 -20.52 12.85 13.45
C CYS A 105 -21.01 14.20 12.91
N ALA A 106 -20.30 15.30 13.19
CA ALA A 106 -20.66 16.62 12.69
C ALA A 106 -20.51 16.72 11.16
N TRP A 107 -19.41 16.22 10.59
CA TRP A 107 -19.20 16.18 9.14
C TRP A 107 -20.25 15.32 8.43
N HIS A 108 -20.52 14.12 8.95
CA HIS A 108 -21.52 13.22 8.38
C HIS A 108 -22.93 13.81 8.46
N HIS A 109 -23.30 14.43 9.58
CA HIS A 109 -24.59 15.10 9.71
C HIS A 109 -24.72 16.28 8.74
N ARG A 110 -23.63 17.00 8.48
CA ARG A 110 -23.60 18.07 7.46
C ARG A 110 -23.85 17.55 6.04
N CYS A 111 -23.25 16.41 5.65
CA CYS A 111 -23.59 15.75 4.39
C CYS A 111 -25.08 15.41 4.30
N TRP A 112 -25.61 14.80 5.35
CA TRP A 112 -27.03 14.44 5.39
C TRP A 112 -27.95 15.66 5.23
N ILE A 113 -27.64 16.79 5.89
CA ILE A 113 -28.43 18.02 5.72
C ILE A 113 -28.46 18.44 4.25
N LEU A 114 -27.31 18.49 3.57
CA LEU A 114 -27.25 18.95 2.18
C LEU A 114 -27.97 18.00 1.22
N GLU A 115 -27.98 16.70 1.49
CA GLU A 115 -28.70 15.71 0.68
C GLU A 115 -30.22 15.77 0.85
N ASN A 116 -30.70 16.27 1.99
CA ASN A 116 -32.13 16.28 2.32
C ASN A 116 -32.75 17.67 2.25
N ALA A 117 -31.95 18.73 2.17
CA ALA A 117 -32.44 20.09 2.02
C ALA A 117 -33.13 20.27 0.65
N PRO A 118 -34.28 20.98 0.56
CA PRO A 118 -34.97 21.23 -0.70
C PRO A 118 -34.09 21.93 -1.75
N LYS A 119 -33.15 22.75 -1.30
CA LYS A 119 -32.13 23.41 -2.11
C LYS A 119 -30.82 23.49 -1.32
N ALA A 120 -29.80 22.80 -1.79
CA ALA A 120 -28.46 22.87 -1.23
C ALA A 120 -27.56 23.81 -2.05
N ASP A 121 -26.80 24.66 -1.36
CA ASP A 121 -25.75 25.48 -1.97
C ASP A 121 -24.39 24.78 -1.84
N TRP A 122 -24.11 23.87 -2.78
CA TRP A 122 -22.87 23.09 -2.78
C TRP A 122 -21.62 23.96 -2.98
N GLN A 123 -21.72 25.10 -3.67
CA GLN A 123 -20.59 25.99 -3.89
C GLN A 123 -20.15 26.67 -2.59
N LYS A 124 -21.12 27.10 -1.77
CA LYS A 124 -20.83 27.62 -0.41
C LYS A 124 -20.07 26.63 0.45
N GLU A 125 -20.31 25.34 0.27
CA GLU A 125 -19.61 24.26 0.99
C GLU A 125 -18.17 24.05 0.50
N VAL A 126 -17.93 24.20 -0.81
CA VAL A 126 -16.57 24.24 -1.36
C VAL A 126 -15.78 25.42 -0.76
N ASP A 127 -16.41 26.59 -0.62
CA ASP A 127 -15.79 27.78 -0.04
C ASP A 127 -15.52 27.61 1.47
N LEU A 128 -16.44 26.94 2.19
CA LEU A 128 -16.24 26.55 3.59
C LEU A 128 -15.02 25.64 3.74
N CYS A 129 -14.86 24.64 2.86
CA CYS A 129 -13.68 23.79 2.85
C CYS A 129 -12.40 24.62 2.65
N THR A 130 -12.42 25.57 1.72
CA THR A 130 -11.29 26.48 1.48
C THR A 130 -10.91 27.26 2.75
N LYS A 131 -11.90 27.76 3.51
CA LYS A 131 -11.70 28.43 4.80
C LYS A 131 -11.12 27.48 5.84
N TYR A 132 -11.66 26.27 5.97
CA TYR A 132 -11.24 25.30 7.00
C TYR A 132 -9.82 24.77 6.74
N LEU A 133 -9.48 24.54 5.47
CA LEU A 133 -8.13 24.17 5.04
C LEU A 133 -7.11 25.34 5.10
N LYS A 134 -7.54 26.56 5.45
CA LYS A 134 -6.61 27.64 5.87
C LYS A 134 -6.31 27.57 7.37
N LEU A 135 -7.20 26.99 8.17
CA LEU A 135 -7.03 26.84 9.62
C LEU A 135 -6.23 25.58 9.98
N ASP A 136 -6.54 24.46 9.33
CA ASP A 136 -5.80 23.20 9.43
C ASP A 136 -5.74 22.56 8.05
N GLU A 137 -4.64 22.81 7.34
CA GLU A 137 -4.42 22.33 5.98
C GLU A 137 -4.25 20.81 5.87
N ARG A 138 -4.04 20.13 7.01
CA ARG A 138 -3.87 18.67 7.11
C ARG A 138 -5.11 17.97 7.67
N ASN A 139 -6.21 18.69 7.83
CA ASN A 139 -7.46 18.10 8.29
C ASN A 139 -8.06 17.20 7.20
N PHE A 140 -7.77 15.89 7.27
CA PHE A 140 -8.26 14.93 6.28
C PHE A 140 -9.79 14.86 6.22
N HIS A 141 -10.51 15.12 7.32
CA HIS A 141 -11.98 15.17 7.28
C HIS A 141 -12.49 16.29 6.38
N CYS A 142 -11.82 17.45 6.42
CA CYS A 142 -12.17 18.57 5.54
C CYS A 142 -11.77 18.29 4.09
N TRP A 143 -10.65 17.60 3.83
CA TRP A 143 -10.30 17.17 2.48
C TRP A 143 -11.28 16.13 1.93
N ASP A 144 -11.71 15.18 2.75
CA ASP A 144 -12.70 14.16 2.35
C ASP A 144 -14.06 14.80 2.08
N TYR A 145 -14.50 15.70 2.96
CA TYR A 145 -15.71 16.48 2.76
C TYR A 145 -15.60 17.36 1.51
N ARG A 146 -14.44 17.98 1.25
CA ARG A 146 -14.19 18.75 0.03
C ARG A 146 -14.41 17.89 -1.21
N ARG A 147 -13.81 16.69 -1.28
CA ARG A 147 -13.97 15.77 -2.42
C ARG A 147 -15.43 15.39 -2.66
N TYR A 148 -16.20 15.22 -1.59
CA TYR A 148 -17.63 14.98 -1.69
C TYR A 148 -18.41 16.20 -2.23
N VAL A 149 -18.16 17.41 -1.71
CA VAL A 149 -18.94 18.59 -2.13
C VAL A 149 -18.53 19.15 -3.49
N VAL A 150 -17.26 18.99 -3.92
CA VAL A 150 -16.82 19.41 -5.26
C VAL A 150 -17.48 18.57 -6.36
N GLU A 151 -17.66 17.27 -6.12
CA GLU A 151 -18.41 16.38 -7.01
C GLU A 151 -19.88 16.85 -7.13
N LYS A 152 -20.54 17.11 -6.00
CA LYS A 152 -21.93 17.58 -5.96
C LYS A 152 -22.12 18.97 -6.57
N ALA A 153 -21.12 19.85 -6.43
CA ALA A 153 -21.12 21.19 -7.01
C ALA A 153 -20.78 21.21 -8.51
N GLY A 154 -20.36 20.08 -9.09
CA GLY A 154 -19.88 20.03 -10.48
C GLY A 154 -18.59 20.82 -10.70
N VAL A 155 -17.75 20.95 -9.67
CA VAL A 155 -16.42 21.56 -9.82
C VAL A 155 -15.54 20.59 -10.59
N THR A 156 -14.90 21.09 -11.64
CA THR A 156 -14.13 20.24 -12.54
C THR A 156 -12.80 19.80 -11.91
N PRO A 157 -12.26 18.62 -12.28
CA PRO A 157 -10.97 18.16 -11.77
C PRO A 157 -9.81 19.14 -12.02
N GLU A 158 -9.85 19.93 -13.10
CA GLU A 158 -8.84 20.96 -13.40
C GLU A 158 -8.83 22.08 -12.35
N LYS A 159 -10.00 22.50 -11.87
CA LYS A 159 -10.12 23.51 -10.81
C LYS A 159 -9.57 22.98 -9.49
N GLU A 160 -9.86 21.72 -9.15
CA GLU A 160 -9.31 21.09 -7.96
C GLU A 160 -7.80 20.83 -8.07
N PHE A 161 -7.31 20.55 -9.27
CA PHE A 161 -5.88 20.43 -9.53
C PHE A 161 -5.17 21.77 -9.33
N ALA A 162 -5.74 22.87 -9.83
CA ALA A 162 -5.26 24.22 -9.60
C ALA A 162 -5.30 24.60 -8.11
N PHE A 163 -6.36 24.21 -7.38
CA PHE A 163 -6.44 24.38 -5.92
C PHE A 163 -5.31 23.65 -5.20
N CYS A 164 -4.98 22.41 -5.61
CA CYS A 164 -3.85 21.67 -5.06
C CYS A 164 -2.52 22.38 -5.34
N THR A 165 -2.33 22.90 -6.57
CA THR A 165 -1.14 23.70 -6.92
C THR A 165 -1.00 24.91 -5.99
N GLU A 166 -2.06 25.72 -5.82
CA GLU A 166 -2.05 26.90 -4.95
C GLU A 166 -1.69 26.54 -3.50
N LYS A 167 -2.19 25.41 -3.00
CA LYS A 167 -1.89 24.93 -1.64
C LYS A 167 -0.43 24.50 -1.50
N ILE A 168 0.14 23.84 -2.51
CA ILE A 168 1.55 23.42 -2.53
C ILE A 168 2.48 24.64 -2.63
N GLU A 169 2.19 25.60 -3.50
CA GLU A 169 2.99 26.83 -3.64
C GLU A 169 3.03 27.66 -2.35
N LYS A 170 1.92 27.64 -1.59
CA LYS A 170 1.86 28.30 -0.26
C LYS A 170 2.55 27.51 0.83
N ASN A 171 2.48 26.17 0.77
CA ASN A 171 3.13 25.29 1.71
C ASN A 171 3.48 23.94 1.05
N PHE A 172 4.75 23.79 0.68
CA PHE A 172 5.26 22.56 0.06
C PHE A 172 5.17 21.34 1.00
N SER A 173 5.05 21.54 2.31
CA SER A 173 4.88 20.45 3.29
C SER A 173 3.46 19.92 3.41
N ASN A 174 2.53 20.39 2.57
CA ASN A 174 1.13 19.96 2.60
C ASN A 174 0.93 18.58 1.94
N TYR A 175 1.17 17.51 2.69
CA TYR A 175 0.97 16.13 2.25
C TYR A 175 -0.42 15.86 1.67
N SER A 176 -1.47 16.45 2.25
CA SER A 176 -2.85 16.23 1.79
C SER A 176 -3.06 16.78 0.38
N SER A 177 -2.43 17.91 0.05
CA SER A 177 -2.47 18.49 -1.31
C SER A 177 -1.71 17.60 -2.31
N TRP A 178 -0.49 17.16 -1.98
CA TRP A 178 0.27 16.22 -2.81
C TRP A 178 -0.49 14.92 -3.07
N HIS A 179 -1.12 14.38 -2.02
CA HIS A 179 -1.93 13.17 -2.13
C HIS A 179 -3.13 13.39 -3.05
N TYR A 180 -3.88 14.49 -2.89
CA TYR A 180 -5.05 14.72 -3.74
C TYR A 180 -4.63 14.98 -5.20
N ARG A 181 -3.54 15.72 -5.40
CA ARG A 181 -2.91 15.90 -6.72
C ARG A 181 -2.57 14.56 -7.37
N SER A 182 -2.01 13.60 -6.63
CA SER A 182 -1.69 12.25 -7.12
C SER A 182 -2.93 11.43 -7.54
N LYS A 183 -4.13 11.83 -7.09
CA LYS A 183 -5.41 11.22 -7.49
C LYS A 183 -6.05 11.93 -8.68
N LEU A 184 -5.81 13.22 -8.85
CA LEU A 184 -6.33 14.02 -9.96
C LEU A 184 -5.52 13.82 -11.24
N LEU A 185 -4.19 13.68 -11.13
CA LEU A 185 -3.32 13.53 -12.30
C LEU A 185 -3.71 12.37 -13.23
N PRO A 186 -4.01 11.15 -12.75
CA PRO A 186 -4.38 10.04 -13.63
C PRO A 186 -5.72 10.25 -14.35
N LEU A 187 -6.60 11.08 -13.78
CA LEU A 187 -7.89 11.43 -14.39
C LEU A 187 -7.71 12.47 -15.50
N LEU A 188 -6.82 13.44 -15.27
CA LEU A 188 -6.60 14.57 -16.18
C LEU A 188 -5.60 14.25 -17.31
N TYR A 189 -4.58 13.45 -17.00
CA TYR A 189 -3.44 13.19 -17.87
C TYR A 189 -3.06 11.70 -17.88
N PRO A 190 -3.99 10.79 -18.22
CA PRO A 190 -3.71 9.35 -18.21
C PRO A 190 -2.60 8.99 -19.20
N ASN A 191 -1.83 7.96 -18.88
CA ASN A 191 -0.94 7.34 -19.86
C ASN A 191 -1.75 6.41 -20.76
N VAL A 192 -1.91 6.79 -22.03
CA VAL A 192 -2.69 6.00 -23.01
C VAL A 192 -1.87 4.81 -23.54
N GLU A 193 -0.54 4.93 -23.58
CA GLU A 193 0.35 3.93 -24.18
C GLU A 193 0.72 2.80 -23.21
N ASP A 194 0.99 3.13 -21.94
CA ASP A 194 1.22 2.17 -20.86
C ASP A 194 0.25 2.44 -19.71
N PRO A 195 -0.92 1.77 -19.67
CA PRO A 195 -1.89 1.92 -18.58
C PRO A 195 -1.35 1.55 -17.19
N SER A 196 -0.24 0.81 -17.13
CA SER A 196 0.40 0.50 -15.84
C SER A 196 1.14 1.71 -15.27
N ARG A 197 1.38 2.75 -16.06
CA ARG A 197 1.84 4.06 -15.62
C ARG A 197 0.63 4.99 -15.47
N PRO A 198 0.48 5.65 -14.31
CA PRO A 198 -0.76 6.38 -14.03
C PRO A 198 -0.89 7.68 -14.85
N ILE A 199 0.22 8.26 -15.32
CA ILE A 199 0.25 9.59 -15.94
C ILE A 199 1.10 9.63 -17.22
N SER A 200 0.76 10.53 -18.14
CA SER A 200 1.49 10.74 -19.39
C SER A 200 2.97 11.12 -19.15
N GLU A 201 3.84 10.84 -20.12
CA GLU A 201 5.27 11.19 -20.01
C GLU A 201 5.48 12.69 -19.83
N GLU A 202 4.79 13.51 -20.63
CA GLU A 202 4.86 14.97 -20.54
C GLU A 202 4.52 15.46 -19.13
N LYS A 203 3.42 14.96 -18.55
CA LYS A 203 3.01 15.38 -17.22
C LYS A 203 3.93 14.84 -16.13
N LEU A 204 4.45 13.62 -16.28
CA LEU A 204 5.46 13.08 -15.37
C LEU A 204 6.69 13.97 -15.32
N LYS A 205 7.17 14.46 -16.46
CA LYS A 205 8.31 15.38 -16.53
C LYS A 205 8.08 16.64 -15.69
N GLU A 206 6.96 17.32 -15.92
CA GLU A 206 6.60 18.54 -15.18
C GLU A 206 6.51 18.29 -13.67
N GLU A 207 5.92 17.17 -13.26
CA GLU A 207 5.76 16.85 -11.84
C GLU A 207 7.09 16.49 -11.16
N LEU A 208 8.02 15.85 -11.88
CA LEU A 208 9.38 15.60 -11.40
C LEU A 208 10.15 16.91 -11.19
N GLU A 209 10.02 17.87 -12.10
CA GLU A 209 10.64 19.20 -11.96
C GLU A 209 10.05 19.98 -10.77
N LEU A 210 8.72 19.93 -10.62
CA LEU A 210 8.00 20.58 -9.51
C LEU A 210 8.44 20.03 -8.15
N VAL A 211 8.44 18.70 -7.99
CA VAL A 211 8.74 18.08 -6.69
C VAL A 211 10.21 18.20 -6.32
N LEU A 212 11.11 18.28 -7.31
CA LEU A 212 12.52 18.58 -7.07
C LEU A 212 12.64 19.94 -6.37
N THR A 213 12.00 20.97 -6.91
CA THR A 213 12.02 22.32 -6.33
C THR A 213 11.50 22.31 -4.89
N ALA A 214 10.41 21.58 -4.63
CA ALA A 214 9.83 21.45 -3.31
C ALA A 214 10.79 20.77 -2.30
N ALA A 215 11.38 19.64 -2.69
CA ALA A 215 12.26 18.85 -1.84
C ALA A 215 13.58 19.58 -1.50
N PHE A 216 14.07 20.44 -2.41
CA PHE A 216 15.30 21.22 -2.17
C PHE A 216 15.04 22.53 -1.42
N THR A 217 13.80 23.02 -1.41
CA THR A 217 13.41 24.20 -0.61
C THR A 217 13.31 23.85 0.88
N ASP A 218 12.79 22.67 1.22
CA ASP A 218 12.80 22.12 2.58
C ASP A 218 13.14 20.61 2.57
N PRO A 219 14.45 20.26 2.62
CA PRO A 219 14.91 18.86 2.61
C PRO A 219 14.38 18.01 3.76
N ASN A 220 13.92 18.64 4.85
CA ASN A 220 13.39 17.93 6.02
C ASN A 220 11.92 17.54 5.86
N ASP A 221 11.18 18.19 4.95
CA ASP A 221 9.79 17.84 4.69
C ASP A 221 9.67 16.51 3.95
N SER A 222 8.98 15.56 4.57
CA SER A 222 8.77 14.24 3.97
C SER A 222 7.82 14.23 2.78
N SER A 223 6.94 15.23 2.63
CA SER A 223 5.81 15.18 1.71
C SER A 223 6.26 15.17 0.25
N ALA A 224 7.18 16.06 -0.11
CA ALA A 224 7.78 16.10 -1.42
C ALA A 224 8.51 14.78 -1.74
N TRP A 225 9.28 14.21 -0.81
CA TRP A 225 10.00 12.95 -1.03
C TRP A 225 9.07 11.76 -1.26
N PHE A 226 7.96 11.67 -0.52
CA PHE A 226 6.95 10.62 -0.75
C PHE A 226 6.25 10.78 -2.10
N TYR A 227 5.98 12.02 -2.53
CA TYR A 227 5.39 12.29 -3.84
C TYR A 227 6.37 11.96 -4.98
N GLN A 228 7.64 12.34 -4.86
CA GLN A 228 8.71 11.95 -5.77
C GLN A 228 8.79 10.42 -5.90
N ARG A 229 8.74 9.69 -4.79
CA ARG A 229 8.74 8.23 -4.82
C ARG A 229 7.53 7.65 -5.56
N TRP A 230 6.36 8.27 -5.44
CA TRP A 230 5.17 7.88 -6.21
C TRP A 230 5.37 8.08 -7.71
N LEU A 231 5.96 9.21 -8.13
CA LEU A 231 6.27 9.50 -9.55
C LEU A 231 7.24 8.48 -10.17
N LEU A 232 8.16 7.91 -9.38
CA LEU A 232 9.07 6.84 -9.82
C LEU A 232 8.40 5.48 -10.00
N GLY A 233 7.09 5.36 -9.72
CA GLY A 233 6.34 4.21 -10.17
C GLY A 233 6.23 3.02 -9.23
N TYR A 234 6.20 3.29 -7.92
CA TYR A 234 5.88 2.26 -6.94
C TYR A 234 4.38 1.92 -6.97
N ALA A 235 3.94 1.25 -8.04
CA ALA A 235 2.63 0.61 -8.10
C ALA A 235 2.71 -0.82 -7.53
N GLN A 236 1.60 -1.28 -6.96
CA GLN A 236 1.43 -2.70 -6.63
C GLN A 236 1.53 -3.51 -7.93
N PRO A 237 2.37 -4.56 -8.01
CA PRO A 237 2.44 -5.41 -9.20
C PRO A 237 1.05 -5.94 -9.53
N GLU A 238 0.71 -6.16 -10.79
CA GLU A 238 -0.57 -6.80 -11.15
C GLU A 238 -0.49 -8.32 -11.01
N LEU A 239 -1.64 -9.00 -11.01
CA LEU A 239 -1.67 -10.45 -11.16
C LEU A 239 -1.15 -10.84 -12.55
N ASP A 240 -0.18 -11.74 -12.57
CA ASP A 240 0.43 -12.30 -13.77
C ASP A 240 0.94 -13.72 -13.47
N LEU A 241 1.20 -14.49 -14.53
CA LEU A 241 1.91 -15.77 -14.45
C LEU A 241 3.40 -15.52 -14.19
N ALA A 242 3.92 -16.08 -13.11
CA ALA A 242 5.32 -15.96 -12.73
C ALA A 242 6.19 -17.04 -13.39
N ALA A 243 5.82 -18.31 -13.19
CA ALA A 243 6.58 -19.43 -13.71
C ALA A 243 5.72 -20.69 -13.86
N CYS A 244 6.13 -21.59 -14.74
CA CYS A 244 5.56 -22.91 -14.89
C CYS A 244 6.66 -23.92 -15.24
N ARG A 245 6.61 -25.12 -14.66
CA ARG A 245 7.42 -26.25 -15.09
C ARG A 245 6.61 -27.52 -15.00
N ILE A 246 6.71 -28.35 -16.03
CA ILE A 246 6.08 -29.66 -16.14
C ILE A 246 7.19 -30.66 -16.40
N ASP A 247 7.22 -31.73 -15.61
CA ASP A 247 8.19 -32.81 -15.71
C ASP A 247 7.44 -34.15 -15.69
N ALA A 248 7.32 -34.77 -16.87
CA ALA A 248 6.58 -36.02 -17.05
C ALA A 248 7.22 -37.19 -16.31
N LYS A 249 8.56 -37.20 -16.23
CA LYS A 249 9.32 -38.24 -15.51
C LYS A 249 9.03 -38.20 -14.01
N GLN A 250 8.99 -37.00 -13.43
CA GLN A 250 8.68 -36.80 -12.01
C GLN A 250 7.19 -36.84 -11.70
N LYS A 251 6.32 -36.86 -12.73
CA LYS A 251 4.87 -36.74 -12.59
C LYS A 251 4.49 -35.52 -11.75
N LEU A 252 5.24 -34.42 -11.91
CA LEU A 252 5.04 -33.18 -11.18
C LEU A 252 4.98 -31.99 -12.14
N ALA A 253 4.03 -31.08 -11.88
CA ALA A 253 3.99 -29.76 -12.48
C ALA A 253 3.86 -28.69 -11.39
N VAL A 254 4.39 -27.50 -11.68
CA VAL A 254 4.22 -26.29 -10.88
C VAL A 254 3.68 -25.16 -11.75
N LEU A 255 2.79 -24.36 -11.18
CA LEU A 255 2.26 -23.14 -11.76
C LEU A 255 2.30 -22.05 -10.68
N SER A 256 2.99 -20.96 -10.97
CA SER A 256 3.25 -19.87 -10.03
C SER A 256 2.74 -18.53 -10.55
N PHE A 257 2.32 -17.67 -9.64
CA PHE A 257 1.70 -16.37 -9.90
C PHE A 257 2.44 -15.25 -9.17
N SER A 258 2.34 -14.02 -9.67
CA SER A 258 2.90 -12.83 -9.04
C SER A 258 2.18 -12.43 -7.74
N LYS A 259 0.98 -12.97 -7.49
CA LYS A 259 0.15 -12.76 -6.30
C LYS A 259 -0.55 -14.04 -5.86
N PRO A 260 -0.90 -14.17 -4.57
CA PRO A 260 -1.75 -15.27 -4.13
C PRO A 260 -3.10 -15.25 -4.83
N ILE A 261 -3.53 -16.39 -5.36
CA ILE A 261 -4.87 -16.59 -5.95
C ILE A 261 -5.52 -17.84 -5.37
N ASN A 262 -6.84 -17.95 -5.46
CA ASN A 262 -7.57 -19.19 -5.22
C ASN A 262 -7.81 -19.90 -6.55
N LEU A 263 -6.81 -20.64 -7.04
CA LEU A 263 -6.87 -21.27 -8.36
C LEU A 263 -8.00 -22.31 -8.44
N ALA A 264 -8.10 -23.18 -7.45
CA ALA A 264 -9.00 -24.35 -7.48
C ALA A 264 -10.49 -24.00 -7.47
N THR A 265 -10.90 -22.94 -6.76
CA THR A 265 -12.33 -22.58 -6.62
C THR A 265 -12.65 -21.14 -7.00
N GLY A 266 -11.65 -20.33 -7.35
CA GLY A 266 -11.81 -18.92 -7.66
C GLY A 266 -12.34 -18.61 -9.06
N GLY A 267 -12.76 -19.61 -9.84
CA GLY A 267 -13.38 -19.39 -11.16
C GLY A 267 -12.40 -19.09 -12.29
N TYR A 268 -11.13 -19.47 -12.14
CA TYR A 268 -10.12 -19.34 -13.19
C TYR A 268 -10.28 -20.44 -14.25
N LYS A 269 -10.07 -20.09 -15.52
CA LYS A 269 -10.04 -21.06 -16.63
C LYS A 269 -8.60 -21.23 -17.10
N LEU A 270 -8.09 -22.45 -17.00
CA LEU A 270 -6.70 -22.77 -17.28
C LEU A 270 -6.58 -23.56 -18.58
N THR A 271 -5.64 -23.16 -19.44
CA THR A 271 -5.26 -23.88 -20.66
C THR A 271 -3.76 -24.13 -20.63
N VAL A 272 -3.35 -25.39 -20.59
CA VAL A 272 -1.95 -25.83 -20.58
C VAL A 272 -1.75 -26.86 -21.69
N SER A 273 -0.75 -26.66 -22.54
CA SER A 273 -0.49 -27.54 -23.70
C SER A 273 0.06 -28.95 -23.38
N CYS A 274 -0.14 -29.49 -22.16
CA CYS A 274 0.35 -30.80 -21.73
C CYS A 274 -0.69 -31.92 -21.71
N SER A 275 -1.82 -31.72 -21.03
CA SER A 275 -2.86 -32.74 -20.89
C SER A 275 -4.16 -32.09 -20.47
N ASP A 276 -5.29 -32.77 -20.72
CA ASP A 276 -6.60 -32.26 -20.29
C ASP A 276 -6.68 -32.14 -18.76
N ASN A 277 -5.95 -32.99 -18.02
CA ASN A 277 -5.88 -32.91 -16.56
C ASN A 277 -5.19 -31.63 -16.07
N CYS A 278 -4.29 -31.06 -16.88
CA CYS A 278 -3.63 -29.78 -16.57
C CYS A 278 -4.62 -28.60 -16.62
N ASN A 279 -5.73 -28.73 -17.37
CA ASN A 279 -6.68 -27.64 -17.63
C ASN A 279 -7.75 -27.50 -16.53
N GLU A 280 -7.94 -28.55 -15.73
CA GLU A 280 -8.89 -28.55 -14.63
C GLU A 280 -8.27 -27.87 -13.41
N ALA A 281 -8.62 -26.61 -13.18
CA ALA A 281 -8.05 -25.78 -12.11
C ALA A 281 -8.24 -26.41 -10.72
N SER A 282 -9.33 -27.16 -10.50
CA SER A 282 -9.62 -27.85 -9.24
C SER A 282 -8.66 -28.99 -8.90
N ASN A 283 -7.90 -29.50 -9.87
CA ASN A 283 -6.89 -30.54 -9.65
C ASN A 283 -5.56 -30.00 -9.14
N TRP A 284 -5.35 -28.68 -9.23
CA TRP A 284 -4.15 -28.03 -8.72
C TRP A 284 -4.27 -27.82 -7.21
N MET A 285 -3.23 -28.20 -6.49
CA MET A 285 -3.13 -28.05 -5.04
C MET A 285 -2.19 -26.89 -4.68
N PRO A 286 -2.48 -26.11 -3.63
CA PRO A 286 -1.55 -25.10 -3.14
C PRO A 286 -0.22 -25.77 -2.73
N ALA A 287 0.90 -25.09 -2.93
CA ALA A 287 2.20 -25.57 -2.44
C ALA A 287 2.27 -25.55 -0.89
N THR A 288 1.51 -24.65 -0.27
CA THR A 288 1.31 -24.63 1.18
C THR A 288 0.07 -25.40 1.56
N ASP A 289 0.27 -26.54 2.23
CA ASP A 289 -0.82 -27.41 2.70
C ASP A 289 -1.89 -26.64 3.49
N GLY A 290 -3.15 -26.79 3.06
CA GLY A 290 -4.32 -26.18 3.72
C GLY A 290 -4.65 -24.75 3.28
N ASN A 291 -3.85 -24.13 2.41
CA ASN A 291 -4.15 -22.78 1.92
C ASN A 291 -5.27 -22.79 0.88
N MET A 292 -6.17 -21.80 0.96
CA MET A 292 -7.11 -21.51 -0.13
C MET A 292 -6.52 -20.54 -1.16
N PHE A 293 -5.59 -19.67 -0.74
CA PHE A 293 -4.90 -18.72 -1.59
C PHE A 293 -3.40 -18.99 -1.53
N ASP A 294 -2.78 -19.17 -2.69
CA ASP A 294 -1.34 -19.42 -2.78
C ASP A 294 -0.76 -18.77 -4.05
N THR A 295 0.51 -18.37 -3.99
CA THR A 295 1.29 -17.94 -5.16
C THR A 295 1.75 -19.10 -6.00
N THR A 296 1.90 -20.29 -5.40
CA THR A 296 2.45 -21.46 -6.09
C THR A 296 1.51 -22.64 -5.93
N TRP A 297 1.22 -23.29 -7.06
CA TRP A 297 0.30 -24.41 -7.18
C TRP A 297 1.00 -25.58 -7.83
N THR A 298 0.71 -26.80 -7.38
CA THR A 298 1.33 -28.03 -7.86
C THR A 298 0.29 -29.03 -8.33
N LEU A 299 0.65 -29.83 -9.33
CA LEU A 299 -0.18 -30.91 -9.85
C LEU A 299 0.67 -32.18 -9.96
N ARG A 300 0.17 -33.28 -9.38
CA ARG A 300 0.78 -34.61 -9.52
C ARG A 300 -0.06 -35.47 -10.44
N SER A 301 0.45 -35.73 -11.65
CA SER A 301 -0.27 -36.45 -12.71
C SER A 301 0.71 -37.09 -13.70
N ALA A 302 0.23 -38.02 -14.52
CA ALA A 302 0.90 -38.33 -15.78
C ALA A 302 0.74 -37.14 -16.75
N PHE A 303 1.76 -36.87 -17.56
CA PHE A 303 1.79 -35.76 -18.51
C PHE A 303 2.24 -36.24 -19.90
N ASP A 304 1.51 -35.84 -20.94
CA ASP A 304 1.80 -36.19 -22.33
C ASP A 304 2.23 -34.94 -23.12
N ILE A 305 3.51 -34.59 -23.02
CA ILE A 305 4.03 -33.38 -23.66
C ILE A 305 4.15 -33.62 -25.17
N ARG A 306 3.22 -33.05 -25.95
CA ARG A 306 3.17 -33.19 -27.41
C ARG A 306 4.30 -32.39 -28.08
N GLN A 307 5.12 -33.04 -28.91
CA GLN A 307 6.29 -32.43 -29.56
C GLN A 307 5.97 -31.61 -30.81
N ASP A 308 4.81 -31.84 -31.45
CA ASP A 308 4.56 -31.43 -32.85
C ASP A 308 3.89 -30.06 -33.03
N SER A 309 3.81 -29.25 -31.98
CA SER A 309 3.30 -27.88 -32.07
C SER A 309 4.16 -26.97 -31.19
N ASN A 310 4.38 -25.74 -31.64
CA ASN A 310 5.00 -24.59 -30.95
C ASN A 310 5.17 -24.78 -29.43
N PRO A 311 6.33 -24.44 -28.84
CA PRO A 311 6.60 -24.77 -27.45
C PRO A 311 5.45 -24.24 -26.59
N GLY A 312 4.87 -25.15 -25.79
CA GLY A 312 3.51 -25.00 -25.27
C GLY A 312 3.27 -23.65 -24.57
N MET A 313 2.02 -23.23 -24.48
CA MET A 313 1.65 -22.02 -23.76
C MET A 313 0.80 -22.39 -22.55
N VAL A 314 0.97 -21.62 -21.47
CA VAL A 314 -0.02 -21.54 -20.39
C VAL A 314 -0.85 -20.28 -20.62
N SER A 315 -2.16 -20.43 -20.69
CA SER A 315 -3.11 -19.31 -20.64
C SER A 315 -4.04 -19.51 -19.45
N ILE A 316 -4.28 -18.42 -18.72
CA ILE A 316 -5.28 -18.36 -17.66
C ILE A 316 -6.20 -17.18 -17.91
N VAL A 317 -7.51 -17.45 -17.89
CA VAL A 317 -8.54 -16.41 -17.92
C VAL A 317 -9.04 -16.20 -16.50
N THR A 318 -8.91 -14.98 -16.01
CA THR A 318 -9.35 -14.58 -14.68
C THR A 318 -10.88 -14.43 -14.61
N PRO A 319 -11.50 -14.37 -13.41
CA PRO A 319 -12.95 -14.18 -13.26
C PRO A 319 -13.47 -12.87 -13.86
N ASP A 320 -12.64 -11.83 -13.86
CA ASP A 320 -12.86 -10.53 -14.51
C ASP A 320 -12.49 -10.54 -16.00
N THR A 321 -12.33 -11.73 -16.60
CA THR A 321 -12.11 -11.96 -18.04
C THR A 321 -10.79 -11.46 -18.62
N LYS A 322 -9.79 -11.15 -17.77
CA LYS A 322 -8.43 -10.84 -18.21
C LYS A 322 -7.70 -12.13 -18.57
N GLU A 323 -7.05 -12.14 -19.73
CA GLU A 323 -6.20 -13.25 -20.15
C GLU A 323 -4.74 -12.99 -19.77
N LEU A 324 -4.09 -13.97 -19.14
CA LEU A 324 -2.67 -13.94 -18.81
C LEU A 324 -2.00 -15.13 -19.47
N THR A 325 -0.86 -14.90 -20.11
CA THR A 325 -0.13 -15.94 -20.85
C THR A 325 1.33 -16.04 -20.42
N LEU A 326 1.85 -17.27 -20.51
CA LEU A 326 3.24 -17.62 -20.28
C LEU A 326 3.70 -18.58 -21.37
N GLN A 327 4.78 -18.22 -22.06
CA GLN A 327 5.43 -19.07 -23.04
C GLN A 327 6.28 -20.13 -22.32
N LEU A 328 6.21 -21.38 -22.77
CA LEU A 328 7.09 -22.44 -22.31
C LEU A 328 8.19 -22.69 -23.34
N GLN A 329 9.24 -23.35 -22.92
CA GLN A 329 10.32 -23.92 -23.72
C GLN A 329 10.49 -25.39 -23.32
N THR A 330 10.82 -26.23 -24.30
CA THR A 330 11.09 -27.64 -24.08
C THR A 330 12.46 -27.82 -23.45
N ILE A 331 12.55 -28.48 -22.29
CA ILE A 331 13.83 -28.80 -21.64
C ILE A 331 14.43 -30.06 -22.27
N GLN A 332 13.58 -31.09 -22.43
CA GLN A 332 13.86 -32.41 -23.03
C GLN A 332 12.53 -32.98 -23.57
N ALA A 333 12.53 -34.18 -24.16
CA ALA A 333 11.32 -34.83 -24.66
C ALA A 333 10.17 -34.96 -23.62
N GLU A 334 10.49 -34.92 -22.34
CA GLU A 334 9.59 -35.16 -21.20
C GLU A 334 9.41 -33.94 -20.28
N GLY A 335 9.85 -32.73 -20.69
CA GLY A 335 9.77 -31.56 -19.82
C GLY A 335 9.58 -30.23 -20.55
N ALA A 336 8.78 -29.34 -19.93
CA ALA A 336 8.53 -27.98 -20.40
C ALA A 336 8.68 -26.98 -19.24
N VAL A 337 9.23 -25.80 -19.49
CA VAL A 337 9.42 -24.74 -18.48
C VAL A 337 9.19 -23.37 -19.06
N GLY A 338 8.69 -22.43 -18.27
CA GLY A 338 8.61 -21.02 -18.63
C GLY A 338 8.71 -20.17 -17.38
N VAL A 339 9.41 -19.05 -17.47
CA VAL A 339 9.51 -18.05 -16.41
C VAL A 339 9.33 -16.69 -17.05
N LYS A 340 8.35 -15.92 -16.58
CA LYS A 340 8.11 -14.58 -17.08
C LYS A 340 9.05 -13.62 -16.37
N LYS A 341 9.74 -12.76 -17.12
CA LYS A 341 10.55 -11.69 -16.51
C LYS A 341 9.65 -10.78 -15.67
N PRO A 342 9.89 -10.63 -14.34
CA PRO A 342 9.12 -9.70 -13.53
C PRO A 342 9.34 -8.25 -13.98
N LYS A 343 8.32 -7.42 -13.84
CA LYS A 343 8.47 -5.97 -14.00
C LYS A 343 9.18 -5.40 -12.76
N PHE A 344 10.48 -5.13 -12.87
CA PHE A 344 11.32 -4.63 -11.76
C PHE A 344 11.16 -3.12 -11.49
N GLY A 345 10.48 -2.40 -12.37
CA GLY A 345 10.26 -0.97 -12.30
C GLY A 345 9.62 -0.46 -13.60
N TYR A 346 9.47 0.86 -13.72
CA TYR A 346 9.12 1.47 -15.00
C TYR A 346 10.36 1.72 -15.85
N GLU A 347 10.19 1.50 -17.14
CA GLU A 347 11.13 1.97 -18.15
C GLU A 347 10.68 3.36 -18.58
N PHE A 348 11.61 4.31 -18.54
CA PHE A 348 11.35 5.72 -18.80
C PHE A 348 11.93 6.11 -20.15
N GLY A 349 11.22 6.95 -20.91
CA GLY A 349 11.75 7.57 -22.12
C GLY A 349 13.00 8.43 -21.82
N SER A 350 13.85 8.64 -22.84
CA SER A 350 15.12 9.36 -22.69
C SER A 350 14.97 10.74 -22.05
N ALA A 351 13.93 11.49 -22.43
CA ALA A 351 13.65 12.81 -21.87
C ALA A 351 13.37 12.77 -20.35
N ILE A 352 12.71 11.73 -19.85
CA ILE A 352 12.49 11.54 -18.41
C ILE A 352 13.79 11.10 -17.74
N VAL A 353 14.53 10.18 -18.35
CA VAL A 353 15.83 9.72 -17.82
C VAL A 353 16.80 10.89 -17.62
N ASP A 354 16.82 11.86 -18.52
CA ASP A 354 17.66 13.06 -18.38
C ASP A 354 17.25 13.93 -17.18
N VAL A 355 15.94 14.06 -16.92
CA VAL A 355 15.42 14.75 -15.73
C VAL A 355 15.81 13.98 -14.47
N LEU A 356 15.66 12.64 -14.46
CA LEU A 356 16.06 11.81 -13.32
C LEU A 356 17.56 11.93 -13.02
N LYS A 357 18.41 11.99 -14.06
CA LYS A 357 19.86 12.23 -13.89
C LYS A 357 20.14 13.60 -13.28
N ALA A 358 19.44 14.65 -13.71
CA ALA A 358 19.58 15.99 -13.13
C ALA A 358 19.15 16.01 -11.66
N GLN A 359 18.03 15.34 -11.32
CA GLN A 359 17.60 15.17 -9.93
C GLN A 359 18.63 14.39 -9.10
N LEU A 360 19.22 13.32 -9.67
CA LEU A 360 20.25 12.53 -9.00
C LEU A 360 21.49 13.37 -8.72
N ALA A 361 21.96 14.15 -9.70
CA ALA A 361 23.08 15.08 -9.52
C ALA A 361 22.81 16.06 -8.38
N SER A 362 21.61 16.66 -8.36
CA SER A 362 21.18 17.56 -7.27
C SER A 362 21.17 16.85 -5.92
N CYS A 363 20.70 15.60 -5.86
CA CYS A 363 20.70 14.81 -4.62
C CYS A 363 22.12 14.53 -4.13
N LEU A 364 23.04 14.22 -5.04
CA LEU A 364 24.44 13.99 -4.69
C LEU A 364 25.10 15.27 -4.16
N GLU A 365 24.85 16.42 -4.78
CA GLU A 365 25.31 17.72 -4.26
C GLU A 365 24.76 18.00 -2.86
N LEU A 366 23.47 17.76 -2.63
CA LEU A 366 22.87 17.93 -1.30
C LEU A 366 23.50 17.00 -0.26
N LEU A 367 23.89 15.77 -0.63
CA LEU A 367 24.58 14.84 0.27
C LEU A 367 26.02 15.29 0.61
N GLU A 368 26.62 16.20 -0.15
CA GLU A 368 27.90 16.81 0.25
C GLU A 368 27.72 17.73 1.46
N TYR A 369 26.59 18.44 1.54
CA TYR A 369 26.26 19.35 2.64
C TYR A 369 25.53 18.65 3.80
N GLU A 370 24.62 17.74 3.48
CA GLU A 370 23.80 16.98 4.43
C GLU A 370 24.00 15.46 4.22
N PRO A 371 25.18 14.93 4.58
CA PRO A 371 25.55 13.54 4.28
C PRO A 371 24.62 12.50 4.91
N ASP A 372 23.97 12.86 6.01
CA ASP A 372 23.08 11.98 6.77
C ASP A 372 21.60 12.31 6.54
N SER A 373 21.27 13.02 5.45
CA SER A 373 19.88 13.17 5.03
C SER A 373 19.34 11.83 4.51
N LYS A 374 18.54 11.17 5.36
CA LYS A 374 17.91 9.88 5.00
C LYS A 374 17.00 9.96 3.78
N TRP A 375 16.35 11.10 3.56
CA TRP A 375 15.45 11.29 2.44
C TRP A 375 16.23 11.39 1.14
N THR A 376 17.32 12.16 1.14
CA THR A 376 18.20 12.33 -0.01
C THR A 376 18.95 11.03 -0.32
N LEU A 377 19.47 10.32 0.69
CA LEU A 377 20.11 9.01 0.51
C LEU A 377 19.16 7.99 -0.13
N LEU A 378 17.94 7.88 0.38
CA LEU A 378 16.96 6.93 -0.15
C LEU A 378 16.53 7.34 -1.57
N THR A 379 16.28 8.63 -1.80
CA THR A 379 15.85 9.13 -3.12
C THR A 379 16.95 8.96 -4.17
N ALA A 380 18.22 9.22 -3.83
CA ALA A 380 19.35 8.95 -4.71
C ALA A 380 19.41 7.47 -5.10
N ALA A 381 19.24 6.54 -4.15
CA ALA A 381 19.20 5.11 -4.44
C ALA A 381 18.03 4.72 -5.37
N LEU A 382 16.85 5.33 -5.18
CA LEU A 382 15.67 5.12 -6.03
C LEU A 382 15.87 5.66 -7.46
N LEU A 383 16.47 6.85 -7.58
CA LEU A 383 16.80 7.48 -8.87
C LEU A 383 17.84 6.65 -9.62
N MET A 384 18.92 6.24 -8.94
CA MET A 384 19.93 5.33 -9.51
C MET A 384 19.29 4.04 -10.06
N LYS A 385 18.36 3.43 -9.31
CA LYS A 385 17.63 2.25 -9.78
C LYS A 385 16.77 2.54 -11.01
N ALA A 386 16.09 3.69 -11.04
CA ALA A 386 15.23 4.10 -12.15
C ALA A 386 16.03 4.46 -13.43
N ILE A 387 17.25 4.98 -13.28
CA ILE A 387 18.13 5.37 -14.38
C ILE A 387 18.88 4.14 -14.94
N ASP A 388 19.61 3.42 -14.09
CA ASP A 388 20.39 2.24 -14.46
C ASP A 388 20.66 1.36 -13.22
N ARG A 389 19.72 0.45 -12.94
CA ARG A 389 19.81 -0.48 -11.81
C ARG A 389 21.08 -1.33 -11.81
N ARG A 390 21.58 -1.76 -12.98
CA ARG A 390 22.75 -2.65 -13.06
C ARG A 390 24.03 -1.84 -12.86
N GLY A 391 24.17 -0.71 -13.55
CA GLY A 391 25.35 0.15 -13.46
C GLY A 391 25.55 0.77 -12.07
N TYR A 392 24.46 1.09 -11.37
CA TYR A 392 24.53 1.70 -10.02
C TYR A 392 24.41 0.72 -8.86
N HIS A 393 24.39 -0.60 -9.08
CA HIS A 393 24.08 -1.57 -8.03
C HIS A 393 24.92 -1.38 -6.75
N GLU A 394 26.24 -1.27 -6.90
CA GLU A 394 27.15 -1.11 -5.76
C GLU A 394 26.92 0.22 -5.02
N THR A 395 26.76 1.33 -5.75
CA THR A 395 26.48 2.65 -5.17
C THR A 395 25.15 2.67 -4.42
N ILE A 396 24.12 2.03 -4.99
CA ILE A 396 22.83 1.83 -4.34
C ILE A 396 23.00 1.06 -3.03
N ARG A 397 23.76 -0.04 -3.04
CA ARG A 397 24.03 -0.82 -1.82
C ARG A 397 24.74 -0.01 -0.75
N GLN A 398 25.70 0.83 -1.13
CA GLN A 398 26.39 1.72 -0.20
C GLN A 398 25.41 2.71 0.47
N HIS A 399 24.50 3.29 -0.31
CA HIS A 399 23.47 4.20 0.22
C HIS A 399 22.52 3.49 1.18
N LEU A 400 22.03 2.30 0.82
CA LEU A 400 21.16 1.49 1.69
C LEU A 400 21.87 1.08 2.98
N THR A 401 23.16 0.70 2.89
CA THR A 401 23.97 0.35 4.07
C THR A 401 24.14 1.56 5.00
N LYS A 402 24.37 2.76 4.44
CA LYS A 402 24.44 3.99 5.24
C LYS A 402 23.10 4.31 5.91
N LEU A 403 21.98 4.08 5.23
CA LEU A 403 20.64 4.28 5.78
C LEU A 403 20.35 3.37 6.99
N GLU A 404 20.97 2.19 7.08
CA GLU A 404 20.85 1.33 8.26
C GLU A 404 21.29 2.00 9.56
N THR A 405 22.25 2.93 9.50
CA THR A 405 22.74 3.67 10.67
C THR A 405 22.03 5.01 10.82
N VAL A 406 21.86 5.75 9.73
CA VAL A 406 21.25 7.09 9.71
C VAL A 406 19.76 7.04 10.09
N ASP A 407 19.02 6.00 9.68
CA ASP A 407 17.62 5.79 10.07
C ASP A 407 17.42 4.40 10.67
N ALA A 408 18.12 4.12 11.76
CA ALA A 408 18.19 2.81 12.41
C ALA A 408 16.82 2.18 12.76
N LEU A 409 15.79 3.00 13.02
CA LEU A 409 14.43 2.50 13.27
C LEU A 409 13.80 1.83 12.02
N ARG A 410 14.33 2.09 10.82
CA ARG A 410 13.93 1.49 9.54
C ARG A 410 14.98 0.54 8.98
N LYS A 411 15.98 0.13 9.76
CA LYS A 411 17.05 -0.78 9.30
C LYS A 411 16.53 -2.00 8.53
N GLY A 412 15.52 -2.69 9.07
CA GLY A 412 14.92 -3.86 8.41
C GLY A 412 14.36 -3.55 7.01
N TYR A 413 13.75 -2.39 6.83
CA TYR A 413 13.24 -1.97 5.53
C TYR A 413 14.35 -1.77 4.48
N TYR A 414 15.52 -1.22 4.87
CA TYR A 414 16.65 -1.05 3.94
C TYR A 414 17.32 -2.38 3.60
N LEU A 415 17.43 -3.29 4.57
CA LEU A 415 17.91 -4.66 4.36
C LEU A 415 17.00 -5.44 3.41
N ASP A 416 15.69 -5.34 3.57
CA ASP A 416 14.71 -5.94 2.66
C ASP A 416 14.84 -5.38 1.25
N LEU A 417 14.98 -4.06 1.12
CA LEU A 417 15.14 -3.39 -0.18
C LEU A 417 16.43 -3.80 -0.89
N ALA A 418 17.54 -3.88 -0.15
CA ALA A 418 18.82 -4.35 -0.66
C ALA A 418 18.74 -5.82 -1.12
N SER A 419 18.07 -6.67 -0.34
CA SER A 419 17.84 -8.08 -0.67
C SER A 419 17.02 -8.21 -1.95
N LYS A 420 15.91 -7.46 -2.04
CA LYS A 420 15.05 -7.42 -3.23
C LYS A 420 15.85 -7.07 -4.47
N TRP A 421 16.57 -5.94 -4.46
CA TRP A 421 17.27 -5.45 -5.66
C TRP A 421 18.48 -6.28 -6.05
N ALA A 422 19.14 -6.95 -5.09
CA ALA A 422 20.18 -7.93 -5.39
C ALA A 422 19.60 -9.16 -6.13
N ILE A 423 18.45 -9.67 -5.67
CA ILE A 423 17.76 -10.78 -6.33
C ILE A 423 17.26 -10.36 -7.72
N GLU A 424 16.71 -9.15 -7.90
CA GLU A 424 16.29 -8.66 -9.22
C GLU A 424 17.43 -8.73 -10.24
N ASN A 425 18.68 -8.44 -9.85
CA ASN A 425 19.84 -8.52 -10.75
C ASN A 425 20.15 -9.97 -11.14
N ARG A 426 20.21 -10.89 -10.17
CA ARG A 426 20.53 -12.31 -10.43
C ARG A 426 19.41 -13.03 -11.17
N LEU A 427 18.16 -12.76 -10.80
CA LEU A 427 16.99 -13.35 -11.45
C LEU A 427 16.92 -12.95 -12.92
N GLU A 428 17.17 -11.67 -13.24
CA GLU A 428 17.20 -11.22 -14.63
C GLU A 428 18.31 -11.91 -15.44
N GLN A 429 19.52 -12.01 -14.89
CA GLN A 429 20.63 -12.72 -15.53
C GLN A 429 20.31 -14.20 -15.78
N TRP A 430 19.67 -14.86 -14.81
CA TRP A 430 19.28 -16.26 -14.90
C TRP A 430 18.19 -16.48 -15.96
N ILE A 431 17.22 -15.56 -16.05
CA ILE A 431 16.18 -15.59 -17.11
C ILE A 431 16.80 -15.33 -18.50
N GLU A 432 17.69 -14.33 -18.61
CA GLU A 432 18.39 -14.00 -19.87
C GLU A 432 19.29 -15.15 -20.36
N ALA A 433 19.86 -15.94 -19.46
CA ALA A 433 20.63 -17.14 -19.81
C ALA A 433 19.76 -18.25 -20.45
N GLY A 434 18.43 -18.18 -20.31
CA GLY A 434 17.47 -19.09 -20.94
C GLY A 434 17.42 -20.50 -20.34
N LYS A 435 18.24 -20.81 -19.33
CA LYS A 435 18.32 -22.13 -18.71
C LYS A 435 17.46 -22.24 -17.45
N LEU A 436 16.15 -22.08 -17.63
CA LEU A 436 15.16 -21.86 -16.57
C LEU A 436 14.89 -23.04 -15.62
N SER A 437 15.57 -24.18 -15.82
CA SER A 437 15.58 -25.32 -14.90
C SER A 437 16.90 -25.51 -14.18
N GLU A 438 18.00 -24.92 -14.66
CA GLU A 438 19.31 -25.01 -14.00
C GLU A 438 19.31 -24.20 -12.70
N GLY A 439 20.30 -24.47 -11.86
CA GLY A 439 20.40 -23.80 -10.56
C GLY A 439 20.69 -22.30 -10.68
N ILE A 440 20.27 -21.54 -9.67
CA ILE A 440 20.55 -20.11 -9.52
C ILE A 440 21.44 -19.86 -8.31
N ASP A 441 22.45 -19.01 -8.51
CA ASP A 441 23.36 -18.59 -7.45
C ASP A 441 22.96 -17.24 -6.87
N LEU A 442 22.54 -17.26 -5.61
CA LEU A 442 22.16 -16.12 -4.79
C LEU A 442 23.08 -15.98 -3.55
N SER A 443 24.26 -16.61 -3.59
CA SER A 443 25.21 -16.56 -2.47
C SER A 443 25.94 -15.23 -2.34
N GLY A 444 26.36 -14.89 -1.11
CA GLY A 444 27.21 -13.73 -0.85
C GLY A 444 26.54 -12.36 -1.09
N LEU A 445 25.22 -12.33 -1.30
CA LEU A 445 24.47 -11.10 -1.62
C LEU A 445 24.03 -10.34 -0.37
N GLN A 446 24.37 -10.83 0.82
CA GLN A 446 23.96 -10.31 2.13
C GLN A 446 22.43 -10.24 2.28
N LEU A 447 21.71 -11.22 1.73
CA LEU A 447 20.25 -11.29 1.78
C LEU A 447 19.76 -11.46 3.21
N SER A 448 18.77 -10.66 3.61
CA SER A 448 18.04 -10.81 4.88
C SER A 448 16.63 -11.38 4.69
N VAL A 449 16.17 -11.46 3.43
CA VAL A 449 14.90 -12.04 2.99
C VAL A 449 15.05 -12.50 1.53
N VAL A 450 14.32 -13.54 1.15
CA VAL A 450 14.30 -14.04 -0.23
C VAL A 450 13.01 -13.56 -0.90
N HIS A 451 13.14 -12.71 -1.90
CA HIS A 451 12.04 -12.25 -2.74
C HIS A 451 11.92 -13.09 -4.02
N TYR A 452 10.79 -12.95 -4.72
CA TYR A 452 10.55 -13.59 -6.03
C TYR A 452 10.58 -15.12 -6.01
N THR A 453 10.33 -15.75 -4.86
CA THR A 453 10.28 -17.22 -4.73
C THR A 453 9.35 -17.92 -5.75
N PRO A 454 8.20 -17.36 -6.17
CA PRO A 454 7.37 -18.01 -7.21
C PRO A 454 8.06 -18.07 -8.59
N TYR A 455 9.02 -17.18 -8.86
CA TYR A 455 9.82 -17.19 -10.10
C TYR A 455 10.99 -18.19 -10.03
N LEU A 456 11.34 -18.65 -8.83
CA LEU A 456 12.42 -19.62 -8.58
C LEU A 456 11.89 -21.07 -8.49
N ALA A 457 10.57 -21.25 -8.52
CA ALA A 457 9.90 -22.54 -8.35
C ALA A 457 10.32 -23.62 -9.35
N THR A 458 10.93 -23.22 -10.48
CA THR A 458 11.33 -24.11 -11.57
C THR A 458 12.80 -24.54 -11.50
N ALA A 459 13.62 -23.96 -10.62
CA ALA A 459 15.06 -24.24 -10.55
C ALA A 459 15.36 -25.57 -9.84
N ASP A 460 16.30 -26.35 -10.39
CA ASP A 460 16.75 -27.63 -9.81
C ASP A 460 17.63 -27.44 -8.56
N ALA A 461 18.30 -26.29 -8.44
CA ALA A 461 19.17 -25.97 -7.31
C ALA A 461 19.17 -24.48 -6.99
N ILE A 462 19.28 -24.13 -5.70
CA ILE A 462 19.33 -22.74 -5.26
C ILE A 462 20.44 -22.60 -4.23
N ASN A 463 21.41 -21.73 -4.53
CA ASN A 463 22.50 -21.42 -3.62
C ASN A 463 22.21 -20.11 -2.86
N LEU A 464 21.94 -20.20 -1.56
CA LEU A 464 21.71 -19.07 -0.65
C LEU A 464 22.83 -18.97 0.40
N SER A 465 24.02 -19.54 0.15
CA SER A 465 25.11 -19.48 1.12
C SER A 465 25.63 -18.06 1.35
N ASP A 466 26.29 -17.83 2.49
CA ASP A 466 26.99 -16.56 2.78
C ASP A 466 26.05 -15.34 2.76
N ASN A 467 24.85 -15.52 3.33
CA ASN A 467 23.82 -14.50 3.47
C ASN A 467 23.50 -14.24 4.96
N ARG A 468 22.39 -13.56 5.26
CA ARG A 468 21.95 -13.18 6.62
C ARG A 468 20.53 -13.69 6.91
N LEU A 469 20.16 -14.84 6.34
CA LEU A 469 18.82 -15.42 6.50
C LEU A 469 18.65 -16.06 7.87
N VAL A 470 17.46 -15.92 8.46
CA VAL A 470 17.05 -16.50 9.75
C VAL A 470 15.79 -17.37 9.58
N ASN A 471 15.37 -18.08 10.62
CA ASN A 471 14.20 -18.98 10.61
C ASN A 471 12.93 -18.38 10.00
N ARG A 472 12.64 -17.09 10.26
CA ARG A 472 11.45 -16.40 9.73
C ARG A 472 11.43 -16.35 8.20
N ASN A 473 12.59 -16.48 7.55
CA ASN A 473 12.73 -16.46 6.09
C ASN A 473 12.52 -17.83 5.44
N LEU A 474 12.52 -18.93 6.21
CA LEU A 474 12.43 -20.28 5.63
C LEU A 474 11.03 -20.61 5.11
N GLY A 475 9.98 -19.98 5.67
CA GLY A 475 8.60 -20.24 5.25
C GLY A 475 8.33 -20.00 3.77
N VAL A 476 8.93 -18.95 3.18
CA VAL A 476 8.75 -18.60 1.76
C VAL A 476 9.50 -19.53 0.80
N LEU A 477 10.45 -20.34 1.30
CA LEU A 477 11.21 -21.28 0.48
C LEU A 477 10.39 -22.52 0.09
N ARG A 478 9.17 -22.68 0.59
CA ARG A 478 8.25 -23.76 0.20
C ARG A 478 7.84 -23.69 -1.28
N ASP A 479 7.88 -22.49 -1.87
CA ASP A 479 7.60 -22.27 -3.30
C ASP A 479 8.64 -22.93 -4.21
N LEU A 480 9.79 -23.37 -3.67
CA LEU A 480 10.90 -23.96 -4.41
C LEU A 480 10.61 -25.42 -4.79
N VAL A 481 9.50 -25.65 -5.49
CA VAL A 481 8.89 -26.96 -5.75
C VAL A 481 9.87 -27.93 -6.42
N PHE A 482 10.63 -27.47 -7.42
CA PHE A 482 11.59 -28.30 -8.16
C PHE A 482 13.01 -28.31 -7.58
N CYS A 483 13.26 -27.57 -6.49
CA CYS A 483 14.59 -27.46 -5.92
C CYS A 483 15.00 -28.78 -5.25
N ARG A 484 15.96 -29.48 -5.86
CA ARG A 484 16.58 -30.70 -5.31
C ARG A 484 17.70 -30.39 -4.34
N ARG A 485 18.47 -29.35 -4.64
CA ARG A 485 19.63 -28.93 -3.85
C ARG A 485 19.49 -27.50 -3.36
N LEU A 486 19.32 -27.34 -2.06
CA LEU A 486 19.25 -26.03 -1.39
C LEU A 486 20.48 -25.84 -0.51
N ASN A 487 21.29 -24.81 -0.77
CA ASN A 487 22.44 -24.48 0.04
C ASN A 487 22.19 -23.23 0.90
N LEU A 488 22.18 -23.39 2.22
CA LEU A 488 21.96 -22.38 3.25
C LEU A 488 23.20 -22.20 4.16
N THR A 489 24.37 -22.66 3.72
CA THR A 489 25.63 -22.57 4.50
C THR A 489 25.98 -21.12 4.83
N ASN A 490 26.58 -20.86 6.00
CA ASN A 490 27.07 -19.52 6.42
C ASN A 490 26.00 -18.40 6.39
N ASN A 491 24.79 -18.69 6.87
CA ASN A 491 23.75 -17.72 7.19
C ASN A 491 23.76 -17.35 8.70
N ALA A 492 22.69 -16.74 9.20
CA ALA A 492 22.58 -16.34 10.60
C ALA A 492 22.37 -17.53 11.55
N GLU A 493 22.71 -17.35 12.83
CA GLU A 493 22.41 -18.30 13.91
C GLU A 493 20.90 -18.58 13.97
N GLU A 494 20.52 -19.83 14.26
CA GLU A 494 19.13 -20.33 14.34
C GLU A 494 18.43 -20.63 12.99
N LEU A 495 19.04 -21.39 12.08
CA LEU A 495 18.30 -22.02 10.96
C LEU A 495 17.88 -23.45 11.32
N ASP A 496 16.62 -23.61 11.70
CA ASP A 496 15.95 -24.91 11.80
C ASP A 496 15.39 -25.30 10.43
N THR A 497 16.17 -26.08 9.68
CA THR A 497 15.74 -26.56 8.36
C THR A 497 14.74 -27.71 8.44
N THR A 498 14.43 -28.25 9.63
CA THR A 498 13.48 -29.38 9.74
C THR A 498 12.05 -29.00 9.36
N VAL A 499 11.73 -27.71 9.39
CA VAL A 499 10.43 -27.17 8.97
C VAL A 499 10.30 -26.99 7.45
N LEU A 500 11.40 -27.15 6.70
CA LEU A 500 11.40 -27.07 5.24
C LEU A 500 11.05 -28.43 4.63
N LYS A 501 9.86 -28.52 4.05
CA LYS A 501 9.43 -29.66 3.24
C LYS A 501 9.36 -29.24 1.78
N LEU A 502 10.43 -29.54 1.05
CA LEU A 502 10.48 -29.32 -0.41
C LEU A 502 10.00 -30.58 -1.13
N PRO A 503 9.07 -30.49 -2.10
CA PRO A 503 8.50 -31.64 -2.80
C PRO A 503 9.52 -32.58 -3.43
N LEU A 504 10.64 -32.05 -3.91
CA LEU A 504 11.76 -32.79 -4.52
C LEU A 504 13.09 -32.56 -3.79
N GLY A 505 13.08 -32.04 -2.56
CA GLY A 505 14.32 -31.76 -1.82
C GLY A 505 15.11 -33.02 -1.52
N GLU A 506 16.28 -33.16 -2.14
CA GLU A 506 17.19 -34.29 -1.94
C GLU A 506 18.34 -33.91 -0.98
N GLU A 507 18.84 -32.67 -1.08
CA GLU A 507 19.97 -32.18 -0.28
C GLU A 507 19.70 -30.76 0.23
N ILE A 508 19.65 -30.58 1.56
CA ILE A 508 19.60 -29.28 2.23
C ILE A 508 20.88 -29.08 3.05
N ILE A 509 21.78 -28.25 2.54
CA ILE A 509 23.10 -27.96 3.15
C ILE A 509 22.95 -26.74 4.05
N HIS A 510 23.31 -26.82 5.34
CA HIS A 510 23.10 -25.72 6.29
C HIS A 510 24.21 -25.60 7.35
N ASN A 511 25.44 -25.95 6.99
CA ASN A 511 26.59 -25.92 7.89
C ASN A 511 27.07 -24.47 8.13
N GLY A 512 27.84 -24.23 9.20
CA GLY A 512 28.51 -22.93 9.41
C GLY A 512 27.61 -21.79 9.91
N ASN A 513 26.34 -22.07 10.25
CA ASN A 513 25.40 -21.07 10.77
C ASN A 513 25.63 -20.71 12.25
N GLU A 514 26.56 -21.39 12.94
CA GLU A 514 26.83 -21.22 14.38
C GLU A 514 27.76 -20.02 14.72
N GLN A 515 28.17 -19.20 13.74
CA GLN A 515 29.30 -18.26 13.88
C GLN A 515 28.95 -16.77 13.67
N GLN A 516 27.70 -16.40 13.42
CA GLN A 516 27.30 -15.01 13.22
C GLN A 516 26.37 -14.52 14.34
N GLN A 517 26.97 -13.90 15.37
CA GLN A 517 26.23 -13.12 16.37
C GLN A 517 25.52 -11.93 15.69
N LEU A 518 24.23 -12.08 15.40
CA LEU A 518 23.36 -10.94 15.18
C LEU A 518 22.95 -10.38 16.54
N ALA A 519 23.24 -9.10 16.76
CA ALA A 519 22.79 -8.38 17.94
C ALA A 519 21.28 -8.56 18.10
N LYS A 520 20.84 -9.10 19.26
CA LYS A 520 19.44 -9.36 19.63
C LYS A 520 18.50 -8.29 19.05
N GLU A 521 17.80 -8.62 17.97
CA GLU A 521 16.76 -7.75 17.44
C GLU A 521 15.62 -7.63 18.46
N LEU A 522 15.14 -6.41 18.66
CA LEU A 522 13.98 -6.13 19.50
C LEU A 522 12.79 -6.97 19.02
N PRO A 523 12.06 -7.66 19.91
CA PRO A 523 10.93 -8.48 19.52
C PRO A 523 9.88 -7.59 18.82
N THR A 524 9.63 -7.87 17.55
CA THR A 524 8.52 -7.30 16.80
C THR A 524 7.23 -7.79 17.45
N LYS A 525 6.55 -6.91 18.19
CA LYS A 525 5.16 -7.12 18.64
C LYS A 525 4.22 -7.01 17.45
N VAL A 526 4.23 -8.00 16.58
CA VAL A 526 3.14 -8.24 15.64
C VAL A 526 2.82 -9.72 15.75
N GLU A 527 2.11 -10.08 16.82
CA GLU A 527 1.33 -11.31 16.82
C GLU A 527 0.31 -11.19 15.69
N SER A 528 0.44 -12.08 14.71
CA SER A 528 -0.58 -12.51 13.75
C SER A 528 -1.88 -11.69 13.76
N LEU A 529 -2.00 -10.72 12.85
CA LEU A 529 -3.29 -10.43 12.28
C LEU A 529 -3.65 -11.64 11.42
N VAL A 530 -4.42 -12.55 12.01
CA VAL A 530 -5.22 -13.53 11.28
C VAL A 530 -6.10 -12.73 10.33
N LEU A 531 -5.86 -12.89 9.02
CA LEU A 531 -6.80 -12.46 7.98
C LEU A 531 -7.88 -13.51 7.81
#